data_AF-A0A1F9KM28-F1
#
_entry.id   AF-A0A1F9KM28-F1
#
_cell.length_a   1.000
_cell.length_b   1.000
_cell.length_c   1.000
_cell.angle_alpha   90.00
_cell.angle_beta   90.00
_cell.angle_gamma   90.00
#
_symmetry.space_group_name_H-M   'P 1'
#
loop_
_entity.id
_entity.type
_entity.pdbx_description
1 polymer ?
#
loop_
_entity_poly.entity_id
_entity_poly.type
_entity_poly.pdbx_seq_one_letter_code
_entity_poly.pdbx_strand_id
1 'polypeptide(L)'
;MLEQPGKRRAIYYGWVIVVVGFLAHIASAFSISSTLSVFLKPLSADLGISRGTFSLIRSGEILIGAAAAPVVGTLMDRYGGRWLMAAGGLISGAGFICLGQTRDFIQFMLVRWLLVTPGDSLMGSLVVNVSIARWFVRMRGRALAIAGMGHGLTKVCMPVIAAALMLYIGWRGSWVVFGVFALLLVVAPAVLLMRRSPEEMGLLPDGGPMEARDAAAAPPKRRYAKRTGADNVEWSRREALRTPVFWLIAVTFGVAQIGVTGLNLHVFSYVTDQGHPVLVAATVMSVIAVMQFSTPIVWGMLADRMDNGVLNTAKCALQGAGLLLRCFRAPPNAA
;
A
#
# COMPACT_ATOMS: atom_id res chain seq x y z
N MET A 1 -47.88 5.15 -24.00
CA MET A 1 -46.55 5.63 -23.58
C MET A 1 -46.49 5.54 -22.07
N LEU A 2 -45.95 4.44 -21.52
CA LEU A 2 -45.70 4.32 -20.08
C LEU A 2 -44.21 4.63 -19.88
N GLU A 3 -43.94 5.77 -19.24
CA GLU A 3 -42.60 6.14 -18.81
C GLU A 3 -42.04 5.07 -17.87
N GLN A 4 -40.89 4.49 -18.23
CA GLN A 4 -40.17 3.60 -17.32
C GLN A 4 -39.58 4.43 -16.17
N PRO A 5 -39.80 4.04 -14.91
CA PRO A 5 -39.26 4.76 -13.76
C PRO A 5 -37.73 4.74 -13.83
N GLY A 6 -37.10 5.91 -13.72
CA GLY A 6 -35.66 6.09 -13.84
C GLY A 6 -34.89 5.10 -12.98
N LYS A 7 -34.21 4.14 -13.64
CA LYS A 7 -33.20 3.28 -13.01
C LYS A 7 -32.22 4.20 -12.26
N ARG A 8 -32.32 4.27 -10.93
CA ARG A 8 -31.25 4.81 -10.09
C ARG A 8 -29.97 4.14 -10.57
N ARG A 9 -28.98 4.91 -11.03
CA ARG A 9 -27.70 4.35 -11.47
C ARG A 9 -27.10 3.63 -10.27
N ALA A 10 -27.24 2.30 -10.22
CA ALA A 10 -26.63 1.49 -9.20
C ALA A 10 -25.13 1.79 -9.21
N ILE A 11 -24.57 2.05 -8.03
CA ILE A 11 -23.13 2.31 -7.90
C ILE A 11 -22.40 1.08 -8.45
N TYR A 12 -21.49 1.29 -9.39
CA TYR A 12 -20.71 0.20 -9.98
C TYR A 12 -19.95 -0.55 -8.88
N TYR A 13 -20.11 -1.87 -8.85
CA TYR A 13 -19.57 -2.72 -7.78
C TYR A 13 -18.04 -2.66 -7.65
N GLY A 14 -17.32 -2.28 -8.71
CA GLY A 14 -15.88 -2.06 -8.62
C GLY A 14 -15.49 -1.07 -7.50
N TRP A 15 -16.36 -0.12 -7.14
CA TRP A 15 -16.10 0.78 -6.02
C TRP A 15 -16.14 0.08 -4.65
N VAL A 16 -16.91 -1.00 -4.50
CA VAL A 16 -16.87 -1.86 -3.31
C VAL A 16 -15.50 -2.53 -3.20
N ILE A 17 -14.94 -3.00 -4.31
CA ILE A 17 -13.59 -3.59 -4.36
C ILE A 17 -12.53 -2.57 -3.92
N VAL A 18 -12.68 -1.31 -4.34
CA VAL A 18 -11.80 -0.20 -3.92
C VAL A 18 -11.90 0.04 -2.41
N VAL A 19 -13.11 0.05 -1.84
CA VAL A 19 -13.31 0.24 -0.39
C VAL A 19 -12.67 -0.88 0.41
N VAL A 20 -12.83 -2.15 0.01
CA VAL A 20 -12.17 -3.27 0.70
C VAL A 20 -10.65 -3.16 0.58
N GLY A 21 -10.12 -2.75 -0.57
CA GLY A 21 -8.70 -2.45 -0.74
C GLY A 21 -8.20 -1.34 0.18
N PHE A 22 -8.97 -0.26 0.30
CA PHE A 22 -8.71 0.84 1.23
C PHE A 22 -8.66 0.37 2.69
N LEU A 23 -9.63 -0.46 3.11
CA LEU A 23 -9.65 -1.06 4.45
C LEU A 23 -8.46 -1.99 4.70
N ALA A 24 -8.06 -2.78 3.70
CA ALA A 24 -6.87 -3.63 3.78
C ALA A 24 -5.58 -2.80 3.95
N HIS A 25 -5.46 -1.68 3.24
CA HIS A 25 -4.35 -0.74 3.45
C HIS A 25 -4.36 -0.11 4.85
N ILE A 26 -5.53 0.11 5.45
CA ILE A 26 -5.65 0.55 6.85
C ILE A 26 -5.27 -0.58 7.81
N ALA A 27 -5.64 -1.82 7.55
CA ALA A 27 -5.25 -2.95 8.40
C ALA A 27 -3.74 -3.24 8.32
N SER A 28 -3.11 -2.99 7.16
CA SER A 28 -1.66 -3.07 6.98
C SER A 28 -0.88 -1.99 7.76
N ALA A 29 -1.59 -1.04 8.38
CA ALA A 29 -1.02 0.04 9.18
C ALA A 29 -0.01 -0.36 10.24
N PHE A 30 -0.19 -1.55 10.80
CA PHE A 30 0.58 -2.04 11.92
C PHE A 30 1.92 -2.67 11.48
N SER A 31 2.15 -2.77 10.17
CA SER A 31 3.44 -3.14 9.56
C SER A 31 4.23 -1.93 9.05
N ILE A 32 3.70 -0.71 9.21
CA ILE A 32 4.34 0.51 8.73
C ILE A 32 5.27 1.07 9.81
N SER A 33 6.47 1.49 9.38
CA SER A 33 7.53 2.00 10.25
C SER A 33 7.09 3.13 11.19
N SER A 34 6.19 4.01 10.74
CA SER A 34 5.68 5.15 11.53
C SER A 34 4.88 4.73 12.76
N THR A 35 4.15 3.62 12.68
CA THR A 35 3.40 3.07 13.83
C THR A 35 4.37 2.32 14.74
N LEU A 36 5.27 1.53 14.16
CA LEU A 36 6.24 0.72 14.90
C LEU A 36 7.20 1.57 15.75
N SER A 37 7.56 2.77 15.31
CA SER A 37 8.44 3.68 16.07
C SER A 37 7.87 4.10 17.43
N VAL A 38 6.53 4.10 17.60
CA VAL A 38 5.87 4.40 18.89
C VAL A 38 6.16 3.29 19.92
N PHE A 39 6.31 2.05 19.46
CA PHE A 39 6.56 0.88 20.30
C PHE A 39 8.03 0.65 20.59
N LEU A 40 8.94 1.26 19.83
CA LEU A 40 10.38 1.00 19.91
C LEU A 40 10.94 1.22 21.32
N LYS A 41 10.71 2.40 21.93
CA LYS A 41 11.23 2.70 23.27
C LYS A 41 10.65 1.78 24.36
N PRO A 42 9.32 1.64 24.52
CA PRO A 42 8.75 0.80 25.58
C PRO A 42 9.08 -0.69 25.39
N LEU A 43 9.06 -1.20 24.16
CA LEU A 43 9.38 -2.60 23.89
C LEU A 43 10.87 -2.89 24.10
N SER A 44 11.75 -1.96 23.71
CA SER A 44 13.19 -2.09 24.00
C SER A 44 13.49 -2.12 25.49
N ALA A 45 12.81 -1.29 26.28
CA ALA A 45 12.98 -1.25 27.73
C ALA A 45 12.46 -2.53 28.41
N ASP A 46 11.28 -3.02 28.01
CA ASP A 46 10.62 -4.19 28.60
C ASP A 46 11.30 -5.51 28.23
N LEU A 47 11.78 -5.64 26.98
CA LEU A 47 12.46 -6.85 26.50
C LEU A 47 13.99 -6.80 26.63
N GLY A 48 14.54 -5.72 27.19
CA GLY A 48 15.98 -5.57 27.45
C GLY A 48 16.86 -5.53 26.20
N ILE A 49 16.34 -5.03 25.07
CA ILE A 49 17.04 -5.03 23.77
C ILE A 49 17.53 -3.64 23.36
N SER A 50 18.60 -3.60 22.58
CA SER A 50 19.06 -2.36 21.96
C SER A 50 18.15 -1.91 20.81
N ARG A 51 18.23 -0.62 20.45
CA ARG A 51 17.56 -0.09 19.25
C ARG A 51 18.07 -0.73 17.96
N GLY A 52 19.36 -1.09 17.91
CA GLY A 52 19.96 -1.78 16.77
C GLY A 52 19.35 -3.16 16.57
N THR A 53 19.21 -3.92 17.66
CA THR A 53 18.56 -5.24 17.67
C THR A 53 17.10 -5.15 17.24
N PHE A 54 16.35 -4.14 17.71
CA PHE A 54 14.97 -3.91 17.26
C PHE A 54 14.89 -3.62 15.75
N SER A 55 15.85 -2.86 15.22
CA SER A 55 15.89 -2.51 13.79
C SER A 55 16.10 -3.72 12.89
N LEU A 56 16.71 -4.81 13.40
CA LEU A 56 16.84 -6.07 12.67
C LEU A 56 15.49 -6.71 12.34
N ILE A 57 14.47 -6.51 13.19
CA ILE A 57 13.11 -6.98 12.89
C ILE A 57 12.70 -6.40 11.54
N ARG A 58 12.79 -5.07 11.38
CA ARG A 58 12.33 -4.39 10.17
C ARG A 58 13.11 -4.83 8.93
N SER A 59 14.42 -5.01 9.05
CA SER A 59 15.24 -5.53 7.95
C SER A 59 14.81 -6.92 7.51
N GLY A 60 14.54 -7.81 8.47
CA GLY A 60 14.03 -9.16 8.19
C GLY A 60 12.65 -9.14 7.52
N GLU A 61 11.74 -8.27 7.95
CA GLU A 61 10.42 -8.13 7.34
C GLU A 61 10.50 -7.71 5.87
N ILE A 62 11.39 -6.78 5.54
CA ILE A 62 11.60 -6.32 4.16
C ILE A 62 12.10 -7.48 3.30
N LEU A 63 13.05 -8.28 3.79
CA LEU A 63 13.59 -9.44 3.08
C LEU A 63 12.53 -10.53 2.89
N ILE A 64 11.76 -10.84 3.93
CA ILE A 64 10.68 -11.84 3.88
C ILE A 64 9.59 -11.38 2.92
N GLY A 65 9.17 -10.11 2.99
CA GLY A 65 8.19 -9.54 2.06
C GLY A 65 8.68 -9.57 0.61
N ALA A 66 9.95 -9.25 0.37
CA ALA A 66 10.56 -9.33 -0.96
C ALA A 66 10.62 -10.77 -1.49
N ALA A 67 11.01 -11.74 -0.64
CA ALA A 67 11.04 -13.16 -0.98
C ALA A 67 9.63 -13.75 -1.19
N ALA A 68 8.63 -13.24 -0.45
CA ALA A 68 7.24 -13.67 -0.57
C ALA A 68 6.56 -13.12 -1.84
N ALA A 69 7.01 -11.99 -2.39
CA ALA A 69 6.34 -11.31 -3.50
C ALA A 69 6.07 -12.20 -4.74
N PRO A 70 7.02 -13.03 -5.24
CA PRO A 70 6.76 -13.94 -6.37
C PRO A 70 5.73 -15.03 -6.03
N VAL A 71 5.75 -15.53 -4.78
CA VAL A 71 4.82 -16.55 -4.31
C VAL A 71 3.42 -15.96 -4.20
N VAL A 72 3.27 -14.80 -3.56
CA VAL A 72 2.00 -14.09 -3.44
C VAL A 72 1.43 -13.74 -4.82
N GLY A 73 2.24 -13.25 -5.76
CA GLY A 73 1.81 -13.02 -7.13
C GLY A 73 1.28 -14.30 -7.80
N THR A 74 1.94 -15.43 -7.56
CA THR A 74 1.47 -16.73 -8.06
C THR A 74 0.15 -17.18 -7.48
N LEU A 75 0.00 -17.02 -6.17
CA LEU A 75 -1.24 -17.34 -5.47
C LEU A 75 -2.37 -16.39 -5.89
N MET A 76 -2.07 -15.12 -6.14
CA MET A 76 -3.04 -14.12 -6.59
C MET A 76 -3.63 -14.48 -7.96
N ASP A 77 -2.79 -14.91 -8.90
CA ASP A 77 -3.26 -15.34 -10.21
C ASP A 77 -4.16 -16.58 -10.12
N ARG A 78 -3.80 -17.55 -9.26
CA ARG A 78 -4.50 -18.83 -9.10
C ARG A 78 -5.80 -18.74 -8.32
N TYR A 79 -5.76 -18.18 -7.12
CA TYR A 79 -6.87 -18.18 -6.15
C TYR A 79 -7.65 -16.86 -6.10
N GLY A 80 -7.12 -15.79 -6.69
CA GLY A 80 -7.74 -14.47 -6.70
C GLY A 80 -7.66 -13.72 -5.36
N GLY A 81 -8.04 -12.44 -5.37
CA GLY A 81 -7.86 -11.55 -4.23
C GLY A 81 -8.69 -11.93 -2.99
N ARG A 82 -9.89 -12.47 -3.18
CA ARG A 82 -10.82 -12.81 -2.10
C ARG A 82 -10.19 -13.68 -1.01
N TRP A 83 -9.65 -14.84 -1.41
CA TRP A 83 -9.11 -15.82 -0.47
C TRP A 83 -7.74 -15.41 0.07
N LEU A 84 -6.91 -14.75 -0.75
CA LEU A 84 -5.62 -14.26 -0.32
C LEU A 84 -5.77 -13.16 0.75
N MET A 85 -6.65 -12.19 0.53
CA MET A 85 -6.90 -11.12 1.51
C MET A 85 -7.50 -11.67 2.80
N ALA A 86 -8.43 -12.63 2.71
CA ALA A 86 -9.01 -13.27 3.89
C ALA A 86 -7.97 -14.07 4.69
N ALA A 87 -7.15 -14.89 4.01
CA ALA A 87 -6.07 -15.65 4.65
C ALA A 87 -5.01 -14.72 5.25
N GLY A 88 -4.60 -13.69 4.51
CA GLY A 88 -3.67 -12.67 5.00
C GLY A 88 -4.20 -11.96 6.24
N GLY A 89 -5.44 -11.49 6.19
CA GLY A 89 -6.15 -10.87 7.31
C GLY A 89 -6.18 -11.76 8.55
N LEU A 90 -6.50 -13.05 8.37
CA LEU A 90 -6.52 -14.04 9.46
C LEU A 90 -5.13 -14.24 10.07
N ILE A 91 -4.12 -14.47 9.23
CA ILE A 91 -2.74 -14.76 9.67
C ILE A 91 -2.13 -13.54 10.37
N SER A 92 -2.25 -12.33 9.80
CA SER A 92 -1.75 -11.12 10.44
C SER A 92 -2.54 -10.77 11.69
N GLY A 93 -3.87 -10.90 11.66
CA GLY A 93 -4.72 -10.64 12.81
C GLY A 93 -4.38 -11.55 14.00
N ALA A 94 -4.24 -12.85 13.74
CA ALA A 94 -3.76 -13.81 14.74
C ALA A 94 -2.33 -13.48 15.19
N GLY A 95 -1.43 -13.13 14.26
CA GLY A 95 -0.07 -12.71 14.56
C GLY A 95 -0.02 -11.51 15.52
N PHE A 96 -0.83 -10.47 15.27
CA PHE A 96 -0.92 -9.31 16.16
C PHE A 96 -1.45 -9.69 17.55
N ILE A 97 -2.48 -10.55 17.64
CA ILE A 97 -2.97 -11.04 18.94
C ILE A 97 -1.86 -11.82 19.68
N CYS A 98 -1.13 -12.68 18.97
CA CYS A 98 0.01 -13.41 19.53
C CYS A 98 1.11 -12.48 20.04
N LEU A 99 1.38 -11.35 19.35
CA LEU A 99 2.37 -10.37 19.82
C LEU A 99 2.04 -9.82 21.21
N GLY A 100 0.75 -9.63 21.52
CA GLY A 100 0.31 -9.21 22.85
C GLY A 100 0.64 -10.20 23.96
N GLN A 101 0.95 -11.45 23.64
CA GLN A 101 1.23 -12.52 24.58
C GLN A 101 2.73 -12.87 24.69
N THR A 102 3.57 -12.21 23.89
CA THR A 102 5.01 -12.48 23.84
C THR A 102 5.71 -12.09 25.14
N ARG A 103 6.66 -12.93 25.57
CA ARG A 103 7.43 -12.75 26.83
C ARG A 103 8.88 -12.35 26.59
N ASP A 104 9.43 -12.73 25.44
CA ASP A 104 10.80 -12.42 25.04
C ASP A 104 10.85 -11.86 23.62
N PHE A 105 12.00 -11.27 23.28
CA PHE A 105 12.23 -10.65 21.99
C PHE A 105 12.23 -11.65 20.83
N ILE A 106 12.73 -12.87 21.03
CA ILE A 106 12.80 -13.87 19.96
C ILE A 106 11.40 -14.32 19.57
N GLN A 107 10.51 -14.55 20.55
CA GLN A 107 9.09 -14.78 20.29
C GLN A 107 8.46 -13.63 19.52
N PHE A 108 8.70 -12.38 19.94
CA PHE A 108 8.19 -11.20 19.26
C PHE A 108 8.66 -11.12 17.80
N MET A 109 9.97 -11.33 17.57
CA MET A 109 10.58 -11.33 16.24
C MET A 109 10.03 -12.45 15.36
N LEU A 110 9.94 -13.68 15.87
CA LEU A 110 9.41 -14.82 15.12
C LEU A 110 7.95 -14.63 14.74
N VAL A 111 7.10 -14.11 15.64
CA VAL A 111 5.70 -13.82 15.31
C VAL A 111 5.60 -12.74 14.22
N ARG A 112 6.42 -11.68 14.30
CA ARG A 112 6.50 -10.63 13.26
C ARG A 112 6.90 -11.20 11.90
N TRP A 113 7.92 -12.07 11.87
CA TRP A 113 8.48 -12.63 10.64
C TRP A 113 7.67 -13.76 10.03
N LEU A 114 7.07 -14.63 10.84
CA LEU A 114 6.40 -15.85 10.38
C LEU A 114 4.90 -15.68 10.21
N LEU A 115 4.27 -14.78 10.98
CA LEU A 115 2.82 -14.55 10.89
C LEU A 115 2.53 -13.18 10.29
N VAL A 116 2.99 -12.11 10.93
CA VAL A 116 2.53 -10.77 10.54
C VAL A 116 2.99 -10.40 9.13
N THR A 117 4.27 -10.60 8.80
CA THR A 117 4.83 -10.20 7.50
C THR A 117 4.27 -11.01 6.32
N PRO A 118 4.16 -12.36 6.41
CA PRO A 118 3.55 -13.14 5.34
C PRO A 118 2.05 -12.85 5.19
N GLY A 119 1.33 -12.67 6.32
CA GLY A 119 -0.08 -12.27 6.27
C GLY A 119 -0.29 -10.89 5.63
N ASP A 120 0.58 -9.93 5.96
CA ASP A 120 0.56 -8.58 5.39
C ASP A 120 0.85 -8.62 3.89
N SER A 121 1.78 -9.47 3.47
CA SER A 121 2.07 -9.70 2.05
C SER A 121 0.86 -10.26 1.28
N LEU A 122 0.07 -11.15 1.90
CA LEU A 122 -1.12 -11.76 1.30
C LEU A 122 -2.33 -10.81 1.19
N MET A 123 -2.45 -9.81 2.06
CA MET A 123 -3.48 -8.77 1.96
C MET A 123 -2.96 -7.42 1.43
N GLY A 124 -1.67 -7.36 1.11
CA GLY A 124 -0.96 -6.12 0.87
C GLY A 124 -1.22 -5.51 -0.51
N SER A 125 -0.44 -4.46 -0.81
CA SER A 125 -0.61 -3.63 -2.00
C SER A 125 -0.65 -4.41 -3.31
N LEU A 126 0.12 -5.49 -3.44
CA LEU A 126 0.14 -6.31 -4.65
C LEU A 126 -1.25 -6.91 -4.93
N VAL A 127 -1.84 -7.57 -3.93
CA VAL A 127 -3.13 -8.26 -4.05
C VAL A 127 -4.27 -7.25 -4.25
N VAL A 128 -4.24 -6.15 -3.51
CA VAL A 128 -5.22 -5.05 -3.66
C VAL A 128 -5.14 -4.42 -5.05
N ASN A 129 -3.95 -4.06 -5.52
CA ASN A 129 -3.77 -3.38 -6.80
C ASN A 129 -4.15 -4.27 -7.98
N VAL A 130 -3.79 -5.56 -7.94
CA VAL A 130 -4.19 -6.52 -8.99
C VAL A 130 -5.70 -6.73 -8.97
N SER A 131 -6.31 -6.83 -7.78
CA SER A 131 -7.77 -6.97 -7.65
C SER A 131 -8.48 -5.77 -8.27
N ILE A 132 -8.09 -4.54 -7.92
CA ILE A 132 -8.71 -3.32 -8.46
C ILE A 132 -8.47 -3.19 -9.96
N ALA A 133 -7.27 -3.50 -10.44
CA ALA A 133 -6.93 -3.42 -11.87
C ALA A 133 -7.79 -4.31 -12.78
N ARG A 134 -8.39 -5.39 -12.24
CA ARG A 134 -9.34 -6.24 -12.98
C ARG A 134 -10.72 -5.59 -13.17
N TRP A 135 -11.10 -4.65 -12.28
CA TRP A 135 -12.42 -4.01 -12.30
C TRP A 135 -12.45 -2.68 -13.05
N PHE A 136 -11.29 -2.06 -13.27
CA PHE A 136 -11.16 -0.74 -13.86
C PHE A 136 -10.10 -0.72 -14.95
N VAL A 137 -10.47 -0.20 -16.12
CA VAL A 137 -9.53 0.01 -17.25
C VAL A 137 -9.34 1.52 -17.46
N ARG A 138 -10.44 2.26 -17.65
CA ARG A 138 -10.42 3.71 -17.90
C ARG A 138 -10.20 4.54 -16.64
N MET A 139 -10.68 4.07 -15.49
CA MET A 139 -10.56 4.77 -14.20
C MET A 139 -9.56 4.10 -13.26
N ARG A 140 -8.62 3.31 -13.80
CA ARG A 140 -7.70 2.47 -13.03
C ARG A 140 -6.81 3.30 -12.11
N GLY A 141 -6.25 4.41 -12.60
CA GLY A 141 -5.41 5.31 -11.83
C GLY A 141 -6.16 5.90 -10.64
N ARG A 142 -7.39 6.39 -10.85
CA ARG A 142 -8.26 6.88 -9.77
C ARG A 142 -8.62 5.79 -8.75
N ALA A 143 -9.03 4.60 -9.21
CA ALA A 143 -9.43 3.51 -8.34
C ALA A 143 -8.26 3.06 -7.43
N LEU A 144 -7.06 2.91 -8.01
CA LEU A 144 -5.84 2.59 -7.26
C LEU A 144 -5.43 3.71 -6.31
N ALA A 145 -5.57 4.97 -6.73
CA ALA A 145 -5.29 6.12 -5.88
C ALA A 145 -6.21 6.18 -4.65
N ILE A 146 -7.51 5.95 -4.84
CA ILE A 146 -8.49 5.98 -3.77
C ILE A 146 -8.22 4.86 -2.77
N ALA A 147 -7.94 3.63 -3.24
CA ALA A 147 -7.52 2.56 -2.33
C ALA A 147 -6.20 2.89 -1.61
N GLY A 148 -5.23 3.46 -2.34
CA GLY A 148 -3.93 3.86 -1.80
C GLY A 148 -4.00 4.97 -0.74
N MET A 149 -5.07 5.78 -0.71
CA MET A 149 -5.29 6.74 0.39
C MET A 149 -5.34 6.07 1.76
N GLY A 150 -5.69 4.78 1.85
CA GLY A 150 -5.69 4.03 3.10
C GLY A 150 -4.31 3.98 3.77
N HIS A 151 -3.23 3.87 2.97
CA HIS A 151 -1.86 3.99 3.48
C HIS A 151 -1.55 5.40 3.98
N GLY A 152 -1.97 6.43 3.26
CA GLY A 152 -1.76 7.82 3.66
C GLY A 152 -2.45 8.13 4.98
N LEU A 153 -3.74 7.77 5.09
CA LEU A 153 -4.56 8.00 6.28
C LEU A 153 -3.95 7.31 7.49
N THR A 154 -3.53 6.08 7.30
CA THR A 154 -2.82 5.30 8.30
C THR A 154 -1.58 5.98 8.84
N LYS A 155 -0.70 6.50 7.96
CA LYS A 155 0.55 7.15 8.39
C LYS A 155 0.30 8.38 9.24
N VAL A 156 -0.82 9.08 9.00
CA VAL A 156 -1.25 10.26 9.76
C VAL A 156 -1.88 9.87 11.10
N CYS A 157 -2.91 9.02 11.06
CA CYS A 157 -3.75 8.77 12.23
C CYS A 157 -3.21 7.67 13.15
N MET A 158 -2.54 6.66 12.61
CA MET A 158 -2.24 5.46 13.39
C MET A 158 -1.18 5.68 14.49
N PRO A 159 -0.13 6.50 14.32
CA PRO A 159 0.78 6.81 15.43
C PRO A 159 0.07 7.44 16.64
N VAL A 160 -0.95 8.29 16.40
CA VAL A 160 -1.75 8.92 17.47
C VAL A 160 -2.60 7.88 18.18
N ILE A 161 -3.29 7.02 17.41
CA ILE A 161 -4.10 5.92 17.97
C ILE A 161 -3.21 4.95 18.77
N ALA A 162 -2.03 4.59 18.23
CA ALA A 162 -1.07 3.73 18.89
C ALA A 162 -0.52 4.34 20.18
N ALA A 163 -0.22 5.64 20.19
CA ALA A 163 0.21 6.33 21.40
C ALA A 163 -0.90 6.37 22.46
N ALA A 164 -2.16 6.61 22.06
CA ALA A 164 -3.30 6.56 22.97
C ALA A 164 -3.48 5.17 23.57
N LEU A 165 -3.48 4.10 22.74
CA LEU A 165 -3.58 2.73 23.24
C LEU A 165 -2.40 2.35 24.15
N MET A 166 -1.19 2.80 23.82
CA MET A 166 -0.01 2.62 24.67
C MET A 166 -0.21 3.22 26.07
N LEU A 167 -0.82 4.41 26.17
CA LEU A 167 -1.06 5.08 27.45
C LEU A 167 -2.10 4.36 28.32
N TYR A 168 -3.18 3.85 27.72
CA TYR A 168 -4.31 3.26 28.48
C TYR A 168 -4.19 1.77 28.74
N ILE A 169 -3.67 1.01 27.78
CA ILE A 169 -3.66 -0.47 27.81
C ILE A 169 -2.28 -1.07 27.56
N GLY A 170 -1.25 -0.23 27.43
CA GLY A 170 0.13 -0.66 27.20
C GLY A 170 0.35 -1.28 25.82
N TRP A 171 1.60 -1.67 25.58
CA TRP A 171 2.01 -2.17 24.27
C TRP A 171 1.40 -3.54 23.93
N ARG A 172 1.26 -4.42 24.93
CA ARG A 172 0.66 -5.75 24.76
C ARG A 172 -0.82 -5.67 24.39
N GLY A 173 -1.61 -4.87 25.11
CA GLY A 173 -3.02 -4.65 24.80
C GLY A 173 -3.21 -3.99 23.44
N SER A 174 -2.34 -3.04 23.08
CA SER A 174 -2.37 -2.38 21.76
C SER A 174 -2.28 -3.38 20.61
N TRP A 175 -1.38 -4.36 20.68
CA TRP A 175 -1.25 -5.40 19.64
C TRP A 175 -2.50 -6.29 19.52
N VAL A 176 -3.13 -6.63 20.64
CA VAL A 176 -4.40 -7.40 20.62
C VAL A 176 -5.49 -6.60 19.93
N VAL A 177 -5.65 -5.32 20.27
CA VAL A 177 -6.60 -4.41 19.62
C VAL A 177 -6.35 -4.35 18.11
N PHE A 178 -5.09 -4.20 17.69
CA PHE A 178 -4.72 -4.18 16.27
C PHE A 178 -5.06 -5.47 15.54
N GLY A 179 -4.85 -6.62 16.19
CA GLY A 179 -5.23 -7.91 15.62
C GLY A 179 -6.73 -8.04 15.41
N VAL A 180 -7.54 -7.64 16.39
CA VAL A 180 -9.00 -7.61 16.27
C VAL A 180 -9.45 -6.68 15.14
N PHE A 181 -8.86 -5.48 15.04
CA PHE A 181 -9.16 -4.56 13.94
C PHE A 181 -8.77 -5.13 12.58
N ALA A 182 -7.60 -5.78 12.45
CA ALA A 182 -7.19 -6.41 11.20
C ALA A 182 -8.16 -7.53 10.77
N LEU A 183 -8.63 -8.35 11.72
CA LEU A 183 -9.64 -9.38 11.45
C LEU A 183 -10.96 -8.78 10.98
N LEU A 184 -11.47 -7.77 11.69
CA LEU A 184 -12.76 -7.13 11.38
C LEU A 184 -12.73 -6.35 10.06
N LEU A 185 -11.67 -5.59 9.80
CA LEU A 185 -11.58 -4.70 8.64
C LEU A 185 -11.22 -5.44 7.35
N VAL A 186 -10.60 -6.63 7.43
CA VAL A 186 -10.13 -7.35 6.24
C VAL A 186 -10.87 -8.64 6.02
N VAL A 187 -10.97 -9.51 7.03
CA VAL A 187 -11.49 -10.88 6.81
C VAL A 187 -12.95 -10.84 6.41
N ALA A 188 -13.81 -10.14 7.18
CA ALA A 188 -15.23 -10.07 6.86
C ALA A 188 -15.49 -9.37 5.51
N PRO A 189 -14.92 -8.19 5.21
CA PRO A 189 -15.13 -7.53 3.91
C PRO A 189 -14.52 -8.31 2.75
N ALA A 190 -13.36 -8.94 2.90
CA ALA A 190 -12.78 -9.78 1.86
C ALA A 190 -13.68 -10.98 1.57
N VAL A 191 -14.11 -11.75 2.58
CA VAL A 191 -14.93 -12.95 2.34
C VAL A 191 -16.29 -12.59 1.76
N LEU A 192 -16.93 -11.51 2.22
CA LEU A 192 -18.31 -11.18 1.83
C LEU A 192 -18.38 -10.37 0.53
N LEU A 193 -17.43 -9.45 0.31
CA LEU A 193 -17.54 -8.41 -0.73
C LEU A 193 -16.53 -8.59 -1.87
N MET A 194 -15.37 -9.23 -1.67
CA MET A 194 -14.43 -9.43 -2.79
C MET A 194 -14.96 -10.43 -3.81
N ARG A 195 -14.80 -10.05 -5.07
CA ARG A 195 -15.12 -10.85 -6.26
C ARG A 195 -13.93 -10.83 -7.21
N ARG A 196 -13.69 -11.92 -7.93
CA ARG A 196 -12.43 -12.11 -8.68
C ARG A 196 -12.34 -11.16 -9.87
N SER A 197 -13.46 -10.93 -10.53
CA SER A 197 -13.54 -10.12 -11.73
C SER A 197 -14.99 -9.64 -11.97
N PRO A 198 -15.19 -8.55 -12.73
CA PRO A 198 -16.53 -8.06 -13.04
C PRO A 198 -17.37 -9.06 -13.84
N GLU A 199 -16.73 -9.93 -14.63
CA GLU A 199 -17.39 -10.95 -15.45
C GLU A 199 -18.12 -12.01 -14.61
N GLU A 200 -17.63 -12.32 -13.40
CA GLU A 200 -18.32 -13.22 -12.45
C GLU A 200 -19.69 -12.68 -12.04
N MET A 201 -19.93 -11.37 -12.22
CA MET A 201 -21.18 -10.70 -11.91
C MET A 201 -21.94 -10.25 -13.17
N GLY A 202 -21.54 -10.70 -14.35
CA GLY A 202 -22.15 -10.29 -15.62
C GLY A 202 -21.89 -8.82 -15.98
N LEU A 203 -20.85 -8.20 -15.40
CA LEU A 203 -20.45 -6.81 -15.66
C LEU A 203 -19.20 -6.77 -16.54
N LEU A 204 -19.03 -5.68 -17.29
CA LEU A 204 -17.75 -5.33 -17.89
C LEU A 204 -16.93 -4.43 -16.94
N PRO A 205 -15.60 -4.40 -17.09
CA PRO A 205 -14.76 -3.40 -16.44
C PRO A 205 -15.32 -1.96 -16.66
N ASP A 206 -15.16 -1.11 -15.64
CA ASP A 206 -15.74 0.25 -15.58
C ASP A 206 -17.29 0.33 -15.60
N GLY A 207 -18.01 -0.79 -15.52
CA GLY A 207 -19.47 -0.82 -15.31
C GLY A 207 -20.34 -0.79 -16.56
N GLY A 208 -19.79 -1.14 -17.73
CA GLY A 208 -20.59 -1.35 -18.94
C GLY A 208 -21.44 -2.63 -18.85
N PRO A 209 -22.68 -2.63 -19.38
CA PRO A 209 -23.47 -3.87 -19.50
C PRO A 209 -22.83 -4.83 -20.50
N MET A 210 -22.85 -6.14 -20.23
CA MET A 210 -22.26 -7.18 -21.10
C MET A 210 -22.83 -7.16 -22.53
N GLU A 211 -24.10 -6.79 -22.69
CA GLU A 211 -24.79 -6.61 -23.99
C GLU A 211 -24.11 -5.55 -24.89
N ALA A 212 -23.34 -4.62 -24.32
CA ALA A 212 -22.56 -3.65 -25.08
C ALA A 212 -21.29 -4.26 -25.71
N ARG A 213 -20.88 -5.46 -25.31
CA ARG A 213 -19.71 -6.16 -25.87
C ARG A 213 -19.96 -6.60 -27.32
N ASP A 214 -21.18 -7.05 -27.62
CA ASP A 214 -21.57 -7.49 -28.96
C ASP A 214 -21.82 -6.30 -29.90
N ALA A 215 -22.26 -5.15 -29.36
CA ALA A 215 -22.40 -3.90 -30.12
C ALA A 215 -21.04 -3.19 -30.37
N ALA A 216 -20.01 -3.47 -29.56
CA ALA A 216 -18.68 -2.85 -29.65
C ALA A 216 -17.69 -3.59 -30.57
N ALA A 217 -18.14 -4.61 -31.31
CA ALA A 217 -17.36 -5.25 -32.38
C ALA A 217 -17.09 -4.31 -33.58
N ALA A 218 -17.69 -3.11 -33.61
CA ALA A 218 -17.33 -2.06 -34.56
C ALA A 218 -15.96 -1.45 -34.20
N PRO A 219 -15.07 -1.20 -35.19
CA PRO A 219 -13.74 -0.67 -34.92
C PRO A 219 -13.83 0.70 -34.22
N PRO A 220 -13.12 0.92 -33.11
CA PRO A 220 -13.26 2.14 -32.33
C PRO A 220 -12.79 3.35 -33.16
N LYS A 221 -13.65 4.36 -33.33
CA LYS A 221 -13.26 5.68 -33.84
C LYS A 221 -12.24 6.29 -32.87
N ARG A 222 -10.97 6.19 -33.24
CA ARG A 222 -9.81 6.69 -32.48
C ARG A 222 -9.95 8.18 -32.20
N ARG A 223 -10.12 8.53 -30.93
CA ARG A 223 -9.68 9.81 -30.38
C ARG A 223 -9.45 9.66 -28.88
N TYR A 224 -8.27 9.20 -28.48
CA TYR A 224 -7.56 9.51 -27.22
C TYR A 224 -6.25 8.71 -27.21
N ALA A 225 -5.11 9.43 -27.18
CA ALA A 225 -3.71 8.99 -27.04
C ALA A 225 -3.21 7.86 -27.97
N LYS A 226 -1.99 8.01 -28.49
CA LYS A 226 -1.26 6.93 -29.18
C LYS A 226 -1.05 5.78 -28.18
N ARG A 227 -1.99 4.84 -28.14
CA ARG A 227 -1.80 3.50 -27.57
C ARG A 227 -0.71 2.83 -28.40
N THR A 228 0.47 2.64 -27.81
CA THR A 228 1.56 1.90 -28.45
C THR A 228 1.13 0.44 -28.60
N GLY A 229 1.55 -0.25 -29.66
CA GLY A 229 1.13 -1.62 -29.98
C GLY A 229 1.48 -2.71 -28.94
N ALA A 230 2.01 -2.31 -27.78
CA ALA A 230 2.28 -3.18 -26.62
C ALA A 230 1.03 -3.48 -25.77
N ASP A 231 -0.08 -2.77 -25.98
CA ASP A 231 -1.26 -2.81 -25.09
C ASP A 231 -2.08 -4.13 -25.15
N ASN A 232 -1.80 -5.05 -26.08
CA ASN A 232 -2.53 -6.32 -26.23
C ASN A 232 -1.65 -7.58 -26.11
N VAL A 233 -0.39 -7.45 -25.68
CA VAL A 233 0.49 -8.63 -25.51
C VAL A 233 0.43 -9.09 -24.06
N GLU A 234 -0.29 -10.17 -23.81
CA GLU A 234 -0.21 -10.88 -22.53
C GLU A 234 1.11 -11.64 -22.48
N TRP A 235 2.11 -11.06 -21.81
CA TRP A 235 3.39 -11.74 -21.61
C TRP A 235 3.28 -12.82 -20.55
N SER A 236 3.85 -13.99 -20.84
CA SER A 236 4.13 -14.96 -19.78
C SER A 236 5.17 -14.38 -18.81
N ARG A 237 5.18 -14.86 -17.55
CA ARG A 237 6.16 -14.40 -16.56
C ARG A 237 7.61 -14.54 -17.05
N ARG A 238 7.89 -15.62 -17.79
CA ARG A 238 9.23 -15.90 -18.34
C ARG A 238 9.60 -14.93 -19.45
N GLU A 239 8.64 -14.52 -20.28
CA GLU A 239 8.85 -13.48 -21.30
C GLU A 239 9.12 -12.13 -20.66
N ALA A 240 8.30 -11.72 -19.70
CA ALA A 240 8.47 -10.44 -19.01
C ALA A 240 9.86 -10.31 -18.35
N LEU A 241 10.31 -11.35 -17.65
CA LEU A 241 11.64 -11.40 -17.00
C LEU A 241 12.82 -11.31 -17.98
N ARG A 242 12.62 -11.65 -19.25
CA ARG A 242 13.64 -11.56 -20.30
C ARG A 242 13.70 -10.17 -20.94
N THR A 243 12.73 -9.29 -20.67
CA THR A 243 12.73 -7.94 -21.24
C THR A 243 13.64 -7.01 -20.44
N PRO A 244 14.45 -6.16 -21.08
CA PRO A 244 15.27 -5.18 -20.37
C PRO A 244 14.40 -4.11 -19.68
N VAL A 245 13.22 -3.82 -20.25
CA VAL A 245 12.25 -2.86 -19.69
C VAL A 245 11.80 -3.28 -18.28
N PHE A 246 11.57 -4.57 -18.04
CA PHE A 246 11.23 -5.08 -16.72
C PHE A 246 12.30 -4.72 -15.68
N TRP A 247 13.57 -4.97 -15.99
CA TRP A 247 14.69 -4.71 -15.07
C TRP A 247 14.95 -3.22 -14.88
N LEU A 248 14.79 -2.40 -15.93
CA LEU A 248 14.87 -0.94 -15.80
C LEU A 248 13.82 -0.41 -14.83
N ILE A 249 12.56 -0.86 -14.96
CA ILE A 249 11.49 -0.49 -14.01
C ILE A 249 11.84 -0.97 -12.60
N ALA A 250 12.25 -2.23 -12.44
CA ALA A 250 12.60 -2.79 -11.13
C ALA A 250 13.72 -1.98 -10.44
N VAL A 251 14.80 -1.65 -11.15
CA VAL A 251 15.92 -0.87 -10.62
C VAL A 251 15.50 0.57 -10.32
N THR A 252 14.83 1.26 -11.24
CA THR A 252 14.42 2.66 -11.03
C THR A 252 13.49 2.79 -9.83
N PHE A 253 12.47 1.93 -9.70
CA PHE A 253 11.57 1.95 -8.55
C PHE A 253 12.27 1.50 -7.27
N GLY A 254 13.15 0.50 -7.35
CA GLY A 254 13.94 0.04 -6.20
C GLY A 254 14.82 1.15 -5.62
N VAL A 255 15.63 1.81 -6.45
CA VAL A 255 16.48 2.94 -6.05
C VAL A 255 15.66 4.09 -5.49
N ALA A 256 14.55 4.45 -6.14
CA ALA A 256 13.65 5.48 -5.65
C ALA A 256 13.09 5.13 -4.25
N GLN A 257 12.72 3.86 -4.00
CA GLN A 257 12.21 3.41 -2.70
C GLN A 257 13.26 3.41 -1.59
N ILE A 258 14.52 3.07 -1.90
CA ILE A 258 15.63 3.17 -0.95
C ILE A 258 15.76 4.63 -0.46
N GLY A 259 15.76 5.59 -1.40
CA GLY A 259 15.81 7.01 -1.08
C GLY A 259 14.63 7.47 -0.23
N VAL A 260 13.40 7.10 -0.58
CA VAL A 260 12.19 7.47 0.20
C VAL A 260 12.23 6.88 1.60
N THR A 261 12.59 5.60 1.74
CA THR A 261 12.53 4.87 3.01
C THR A 261 13.62 5.36 3.96
N GLY A 262 14.86 5.49 3.47
CA GLY A 262 15.98 6.01 4.25
C GLY A 262 15.72 7.43 4.73
N LEU A 263 15.23 8.30 3.84
CA LEU A 263 14.98 9.69 4.19
C LEU A 263 13.84 9.83 5.21
N ASN A 264 12.70 9.15 5.01
CA ASN A 264 11.57 9.21 5.95
C ASN A 264 11.93 8.77 7.37
N LEU A 265 12.84 7.81 7.53
CA LEU A 265 13.23 7.32 8.86
C LEU A 265 14.02 8.37 9.66
N HIS A 266 14.80 9.21 8.98
CA HIS A 266 15.75 10.12 9.62
C HIS A 266 15.37 11.60 9.59
N VAL A 267 14.29 12.01 8.88
CA VAL A 267 13.87 13.42 8.81
C VAL A 267 13.69 14.05 10.19
N PHE A 268 12.99 13.35 11.10
CA PHE A 268 12.71 13.89 12.42
C PHE A 268 13.99 14.17 13.21
N SER A 269 14.87 13.16 13.33
CA SER A 269 16.16 13.28 14.00
C SER A 269 17.04 14.35 13.36
N TYR A 270 17.11 14.39 12.03
CA TYR A 270 17.86 15.42 11.32
C TYR A 270 17.42 16.84 11.71
N VAL A 271 16.11 17.11 11.75
CA VAL A 271 15.61 18.45 12.11
C VAL A 271 15.97 18.80 13.55
N THR A 272 15.85 17.86 14.50
CA THR A 272 16.22 18.10 15.90
C THR A 272 17.73 18.23 16.11
N ASP A 273 18.54 17.49 15.35
CA ASP A 273 20.01 17.52 15.43
C ASP A 273 20.58 18.86 14.91
N GLN A 274 19.83 19.57 14.05
CA GLN A 274 20.14 20.95 13.67
C GLN A 274 19.76 21.99 14.75
N GLY A 275 19.33 21.56 15.93
CA GLY A 275 18.96 22.43 17.04
C GLY A 275 17.54 23.00 16.95
N HIS A 276 16.72 22.58 15.98
CA HIS A 276 15.33 23.03 15.92
C HIS A 276 14.48 22.38 17.03
N PRO A 277 13.46 23.10 17.55
CA PRO A 277 12.53 22.54 18.51
C PRO A 277 11.80 21.30 17.98
N VAL A 278 11.48 20.37 18.88
CA VAL A 278 10.69 19.15 18.59
C VAL A 278 9.39 19.47 17.86
N LEU A 279 8.74 20.59 18.19
CA LEU A 279 7.52 21.03 17.53
C LEU A 279 7.74 21.27 16.03
N VAL A 280 8.86 21.87 15.63
CA VAL A 280 9.20 22.11 14.22
C VAL A 280 9.46 20.79 13.49
N ALA A 281 10.17 19.85 14.12
CA ALA A 281 10.37 18.52 13.54
C ALA A 281 9.04 17.78 13.34
N ALA A 282 8.12 17.88 14.31
CA ALA A 282 6.79 17.29 14.23
C ALA A 282 5.92 17.93 13.14
N THR A 283 5.99 19.26 12.94
CA THR A 283 5.24 19.91 11.85
C THR A 283 5.77 19.51 10.48
N VAL A 284 7.08 19.37 10.30
CA VAL A 284 7.69 18.85 9.06
C VAL A 284 7.17 17.44 8.75
N MET A 285 7.17 16.54 9.74
CA MET A 285 6.62 15.19 9.57
C MET A 285 5.13 15.19 9.23
N SER A 286 4.37 16.10 9.83
CA SER A 286 2.94 16.27 9.55
C SER A 286 2.68 16.72 8.11
N VAL A 287 3.47 17.67 7.60
CA VAL A 287 3.40 18.11 6.19
C VAL A 287 3.71 16.94 5.25
N ILE A 288 4.76 16.16 5.54
CA ILE A 288 5.09 14.96 4.75
C ILE A 288 3.92 13.98 4.73
N ALA A 289 3.30 13.72 5.88
CA ALA A 289 2.19 12.78 5.99
C ALA A 289 0.94 13.25 5.21
N VAL A 290 0.60 14.55 5.28
CA VAL A 290 -0.49 15.15 4.50
C VAL A 290 -0.21 15.05 2.99
N MET A 291 1.03 15.34 2.58
CA MET A 291 1.42 15.19 1.17
C MET A 291 1.34 13.73 0.72
N GLN A 292 1.74 12.77 1.54
CA GLN A 292 1.62 11.34 1.23
C GLN A 292 0.16 10.87 1.13
N PHE A 293 -0.77 11.50 1.85
CA PHE A 293 -2.20 11.24 1.75
C PHE A 293 -2.82 11.81 0.47
N SER A 294 -2.45 13.04 0.08
CA SER A 294 -3.05 13.73 -1.08
C SER A 294 -2.42 13.36 -2.43
N THR A 295 -1.13 13.01 -2.45
CA THR A 295 -0.37 12.69 -3.66
C THR A 295 -1.01 11.59 -4.53
N PRO A 296 -1.47 10.44 -3.99
CA PRO A 296 -2.13 9.42 -4.79
C PRO A 296 -3.30 9.95 -5.61
N ILE A 297 -4.12 10.85 -5.06
CA ILE A 297 -5.29 11.43 -5.74
C ILE A 297 -4.86 12.19 -6.99
N VAL A 298 -3.88 13.09 -6.84
CA VAL A 298 -3.37 13.91 -7.95
C VAL A 298 -2.77 13.03 -9.04
N TRP A 299 -1.87 12.12 -8.68
CA TRP A 299 -1.21 11.24 -9.65
C TRP A 299 -2.18 10.23 -10.28
N GLY A 300 -3.15 9.71 -9.53
CA GLY A 300 -4.16 8.79 -10.04
C GLY A 300 -5.08 9.44 -11.07
N MET A 301 -5.47 10.70 -10.84
CA MET A 301 -6.25 11.47 -11.82
C MET A 301 -5.45 11.79 -13.08
N LEU A 302 -4.16 12.07 -12.95
CA LEU A 302 -3.28 12.31 -14.08
C LEU A 302 -2.99 11.02 -14.86
N ALA A 303 -2.81 9.89 -14.17
CA ALA A 303 -2.57 8.56 -14.77
C ALA A 303 -3.70 8.08 -15.67
N ASP A 304 -4.94 8.51 -15.41
CA ASP A 304 -6.07 8.20 -16.28
C ASP A 304 -6.07 9.03 -17.59
N ARG A 305 -5.23 10.06 -17.71
CA ARG A 305 -5.25 11.02 -18.82
C ARG A 305 -3.92 11.15 -19.57
N MET A 306 -2.82 10.80 -18.93
CA MET A 306 -1.46 10.98 -19.43
C MET A 306 -0.74 9.64 -19.55
N ASP A 307 0.31 9.61 -20.35
CA ASP A 307 1.19 8.45 -20.45
C ASP A 307 1.87 8.15 -19.11
N ASN A 308 1.81 6.89 -18.67
CA ASN A 308 2.36 6.45 -17.40
C ASN A 308 3.90 6.59 -17.35
N GLY A 309 4.58 6.46 -18.49
CA GLY A 309 6.02 6.69 -18.60
C GLY A 309 6.38 8.14 -18.31
N VAL A 310 5.69 9.09 -18.95
CA VAL A 310 5.89 10.53 -18.73
C VAL A 310 5.65 10.91 -17.27
N LEU A 311 4.56 10.40 -16.67
CA LEU A 311 4.26 10.67 -15.26
C LEU A 311 5.34 10.10 -14.33
N ASN A 312 5.83 8.89 -14.60
CA ASN A 312 6.88 8.29 -13.79
C ASN A 312 8.19 9.08 -13.90
N THR A 313 8.56 9.54 -15.10
CA THR A 313 9.74 10.39 -15.29
C THR A 313 9.58 11.72 -14.54
N ALA A 314 8.42 12.37 -14.63
CA ALA A 314 8.17 13.61 -13.89
C ALA A 314 8.28 13.42 -12.37
N LYS A 315 7.74 12.32 -11.84
CA LYS A 315 7.88 11.95 -10.43
C LYS A 315 9.33 11.76 -10.02
N CYS A 316 10.11 11.00 -10.79
CA CYS A 316 11.54 10.76 -10.52
C CYS A 316 12.35 12.06 -10.61
N ALA A 317 12.07 12.92 -11.59
CA ALA A 317 12.72 14.22 -11.74
C ALA A 317 12.42 15.15 -10.56
N LEU A 318 11.16 15.22 -10.11
CA LEU A 318 10.76 16.00 -8.93
C LEU A 318 11.48 15.50 -7.66
N GLN A 319 11.56 14.18 -7.48
CA GLN A 319 12.27 13.58 -6.36
C GLN A 319 13.77 13.89 -6.40
N GLY A 320 14.41 13.76 -7.57
CA GLY A 320 15.82 14.08 -7.77
C GLY A 320 16.13 15.57 -7.54
N ALA A 321 15.30 16.46 -8.07
CA ALA A 321 15.43 17.90 -7.87
C ALA A 321 15.33 18.28 -6.37
N GLY A 322 14.38 17.67 -5.65
CA GLY A 322 14.23 17.88 -4.20
C GLY A 322 15.46 17.46 -3.38
N LEU A 323 16.12 16.37 -3.77
CA LEU A 323 17.37 15.92 -3.15
C LEU A 323 18.54 16.86 -3.48
N LEU A 324 18.67 17.27 -4.75
CA LEU A 324 19.74 18.17 -5.21
C LEU A 324 19.66 19.55 -4.55
N LEU A 325 18.47 20.15 -4.49
CA LEU A 325 18.25 21.43 -3.81
C LEU A 325 18.71 21.41 -2.35
N ARG A 326 18.67 20.24 -1.71
CA ARG A 326 19.14 20.06 -0.33
C ARG A 326 20.67 20.02 -0.25
N CYS A 327 21.34 19.36 -1.19
CA CYS A 327 22.81 19.32 -1.26
C CYS A 327 23.43 20.71 -1.40
N PHE A 328 22.78 21.63 -2.13
CA PHE A 328 23.26 23.00 -2.30
C PHE A 328 22.98 23.94 -1.11
N ARG A 329 22.23 23.48 -0.11
CA ARG A 329 21.90 24.26 1.11
C ARG A 329 22.60 23.76 2.38
N ALA A 330 23.47 22.74 2.30
CA ALA A 330 24.27 22.35 3.45
C ALA A 330 25.17 23.53 3.87
N PRO A 331 25.09 24.01 5.13
CA PRO A 331 25.92 25.12 5.58
C PRO A 331 27.40 24.71 5.52
N PRO A 332 28.32 25.62 5.14
CA PRO A 332 29.74 25.31 4.95
C PRO A 332 30.52 24.91 6.22
N ASN A 333 29.89 24.83 7.39
CA ASN A 333 30.58 24.65 8.67
C ASN A 333 30.15 23.37 9.41
N ALA A 334 30.24 22.22 8.73
CA ALA A 334 30.26 20.92 9.37
C ALA A 334 31.56 20.19 8.98
N ALA A 335 32.67 20.70 9.51
CA ALA A 335 33.96 20.03 9.62
C ALA A 335 34.41 20.17 11.09
#